data_AF-A0A7C1RPE6-F1
#
_entry.id   AF-A0A7C1RPE6-F1
#
_cell.length_a   1.000
_cell.length_b   1.000
_cell.length_c   1.000
_cell.angle_alpha   90.00
_cell.angle_beta   90.00
_cell.angle_gamma   90.00
#
_symmetry.space_group_name_H-M   'P 1'
#
loop_
_entity.id
_entity.type
_entity.pdbx_description
1 polymer ?
#
loop_
_entity_poly.entity_id
_entity_poly.type
_entity_poly.pdbx_seq_one_letter_code
_entity_poly.pdbx_strand_id
1 'polypeptide(L)'
;MRIPKGWVPGISKKILRDLLKNELVRLRDPNDQVVALIEKLLLEELMVEDRLNDEIKEMLRQYDAEIEKGQLDYQRLFNMTKQKILRERNIVI
;
A
#
# COMPACT_ATOMS: atom_id res chain seq x y z
N MET A 1 3.08 5.10 -6.44
CA MET A 1 2.51 3.74 -6.44
C MET A 1 3.59 2.74 -6.88
N ARG A 2 3.91 1.75 -6.04
CA ARG A 2 4.88 0.68 -6.40
C ARG A 2 4.21 -0.50 -7.12
N ILE A 3 2.88 -0.57 -7.17
CA ILE A 3 2.14 -1.64 -7.86
C ILE A 3 0.97 -1.03 -8.66
N PRO A 4 0.86 -1.29 -9.98
CA PRO A 4 -0.29 -0.89 -10.77
C PRO A 4 -1.53 -1.69 -10.40
N LYS A 5 -2.68 -1.04 -10.23
CA LYS A 5 -3.96 -1.69 -9.88
C LYS A 5 -4.36 -2.82 -10.85
N GLY A 6 -3.95 -2.73 -12.12
CA GLY A 6 -4.19 -3.77 -13.13
C GLY A 6 -3.43 -5.09 -12.91
N TRP A 7 -2.41 -5.12 -12.04
CA TRP A 7 -1.64 -6.34 -11.73
C TRP A 7 -2.26 -7.14 -10.58
N VAL A 8 -3.19 -6.54 -9.82
CA VAL A 8 -3.83 -7.15 -8.65
C VAL A 8 -4.54 -8.47 -8.98
N PRO A 9 -5.27 -8.60 -10.10
CA PRO A 9 -5.91 -9.88 -10.45
C PRO A 9 -4.91 -11.01 -10.72
N GLY A 10 -3.80 -10.69 -11.39
CA GLY A 10 -2.74 -11.65 -11.68
C GLY A 10 -2.03 -12.13 -10.41
N ILE A 11 -1.77 -11.21 -9.48
CA ILE A 11 -1.16 -11.50 -8.19
C ILE A 11 -2.11 -12.35 -7.33
N SER A 12 -3.39 -12.00 -7.28
CA SER A 12 -4.40 -12.71 -6.48
C SER A 12 -4.55 -14.16 -6.90
N LYS A 13 -4.60 -14.42 -8.21
CA LYS A 13 -4.63 -15.79 -8.76
C LYS A 13 -3.36 -16.57 -8.43
N LYS A 14 -2.20 -15.91 -8.44
CA LYS A 14 -0.93 -16.55 -8.09
C LYS A 14 -0.86 -16.90 -6.60
N ILE A 15 -1.29 -15.98 -5.73
CA ILE A 15 -1.38 -16.20 -4.28
C ILE A 15 -2.29 -17.40 -3.99
N LEU A 16 -3.49 -17.44 -4.58
CA LEU A 16 -4.40 -18.57 -4.38
C LEU A 16 -3.78 -19.89 -4.85
N ARG A 17 -3.12 -19.88 -6.01
CA ARG A 17 -2.46 -21.06 -6.56
C ARG A 17 -1.34 -21.58 -5.64
N ASP A 18 -0.51 -20.69 -5.13
CA ASP A 18 0.59 -21.05 -4.23
C ASP A 18 0.06 -21.54 -2.87
N LEU A 19 -1.00 -20.91 -2.35
CA LEU A 19 -1.69 -21.32 -1.13
C LEU A 19 -2.30 -22.73 -1.25
N LEU A 20 -2.92 -23.04 -2.40
CA LEU A 20 -3.46 -24.36 -2.71
C LEU A 20 -2.34 -25.39 -2.91
N LYS A 21 -1.29 -25.04 -3.65
CA LYS A 21 -0.18 -25.95 -3.96
C LYS A 21 0.56 -26.41 -2.71
N ASN A 22 0.69 -25.54 -1.72
CA ASN A 22 1.33 -25.86 -0.45
C ASN A 22 0.37 -26.48 0.59
N GLU A 23 -0.88 -26.77 0.20
CA GLU A 23 -1.93 -27.33 1.08
C GLU A 23 -2.16 -26.51 2.37
N LEU A 24 -1.80 -25.22 2.37
CA LEU A 24 -1.86 -24.35 3.55
C LEU A 24 -3.30 -23.94 3.91
N VAL A 25 -4.23 -24.08 2.97
CA VAL A 25 -5.63 -23.68 3.11
C VAL A 25 -6.54 -24.67 2.43
N ARG A 26 -7.68 -24.98 3.08
CA ARG A 26 -8.81 -25.67 2.45
C ARG A 26 -9.81 -24.64 1.99
N LEU A 27 -10.11 -24.65 0.70
CA LEU A 27 -11.18 -23.83 0.16
C LEU A 27 -12.53 -24.44 0.50
N ARG A 28 -13.35 -23.65 1.19
CA ARG A 28 -14.77 -23.97 1.42
C ARG A 28 -15.63 -23.49 0.24
N ASP A 29 -15.26 -22.38 -0.37
CA ASP A 29 -15.99 -21.70 -1.44
C ASP A 29 -15.30 -21.88 -2.82
N PRO A 30 -15.99 -21.58 -3.94
CA PRO A 30 -15.39 -21.65 -5.27
C PRO A 30 -14.15 -20.78 -5.40
N ASN A 31 -13.15 -21.24 -6.15
CA ASN A 31 -11.89 -20.53 -6.41
C ASN A 31 -12.12 -19.05 -6.79
N ASP A 32 -13.10 -18.77 -7.65
CA ASP A 32 -13.37 -17.41 -8.13
C ASP A 32 -13.84 -16.46 -7.02
N GLN A 33 -14.60 -16.94 -6.03
CA GLN A 33 -15.01 -16.11 -4.90
C GLN A 33 -13.81 -15.76 -4.01
N VAL A 34 -12.90 -16.71 -3.80
CA VAL A 34 -11.70 -16.48 -2.98
C VAL A 34 -10.72 -15.56 -3.69
N VAL A 35 -10.56 -15.69 -5.02
CA VAL A 35 -9.79 -14.71 -5.81
C VAL A 35 -10.39 -13.32 -5.67
N ALA A 36 -11.72 -13.17 -5.82
CA ALA A 36 -12.38 -11.88 -5.69
C ALA A 36 -12.21 -11.26 -4.29
N LEU A 37 -12.22 -12.08 -3.24
CA LEU A 37 -11.92 -11.65 -1.87
C LEU A 37 -10.49 -11.13 -1.71
N ILE A 38 -9.51 -11.88 -2.24
CA ILE A 38 -8.09 -11.47 -2.20
C ILE A 38 -7.88 -10.19 -3.01
N GLU A 39 -8.50 -10.09 -4.20
CA GLU A 39 -8.45 -8.88 -5.03
C GLU A 39 -9.03 -7.68 -4.29
N LYS A 40 -10.19 -7.84 -3.65
CA LYS A 40 -10.83 -6.78 -2.87
C LYS A 40 -9.94 -6.33 -1.71
N LEU A 41 -9.39 -7.26 -0.94
CA LEU A 41 -8.51 -6.95 0.17
C LEU A 41 -7.26 -6.18 -0.29
N LEU A 42 -6.61 -6.65 -1.37
CA LEU A 42 -5.44 -5.99 -1.94
C LEU A 42 -5.78 -4.58 -2.47
N LEU A 43 -6.95 -4.42 -3.10
CA LEU A 43 -7.40 -3.10 -3.58
C LEU A 43 -7.70 -2.15 -2.41
N GLU A 44 -8.32 -2.62 -1.34
CA GLU A 44 -8.57 -1.82 -0.14
C GLU A 44 -7.26 -1.35 0.49
N GLU A 45 -6.28 -2.23 0.67
CA GLU A 45 -4.94 -1.88 1.18
C GLU A 45 -4.23 -0.87 0.27
N LEU A 46 -4.24 -1.09 -1.05
CA LEU A 46 -3.66 -0.15 -2.01
C LEU A 46 -4.34 1.22 -1.98
N MET A 47 -5.67 1.27 -1.77
CA MET A 47 -6.40 2.52 -1.63
C MET A 47 -6.07 3.26 -0.34
N VAL A 48 -5.84 2.53 0.76
CA VAL A 48 -5.35 3.11 2.01
C VAL A 48 -3.95 3.69 1.83
N GLU A 49 -3.05 2.98 1.13
CA GLU A 49 -1.71 3.46 0.82
C GLU A 49 -1.73 4.70 -0.10
N ASP A 50 -2.63 4.74 -1.09
CA ASP A 50 -2.82 5.91 -1.97
C ASP A 50 -3.27 7.14 -1.16
N ARG A 51 -4.27 6.99 -0.28
CA ARG A 51 -4.75 8.08 0.59
C ARG A 51 -3.66 8.58 1.53
N LEU A 52 -2.89 7.67 2.12
CA LEU A 52 -1.75 7.99 2.97
C LEU A 52 -0.68 8.77 2.20
N ASN A 53 -0.37 8.37 0.97
CA ASN A 53 0.57 9.08 0.13
C ASN A 53 0.10 10.49 -0.23
N ASP A 54 -1.20 10.68 -0.47
CA ASP A 54 -1.75 11.99 -0.77
C ASP A 54 -1.79 12.91 0.47
N GLU A 55 -2.13 12.39 1.66
CA GLU A 55 -1.96 13.12 2.93
C GLU A 55 -0.50 13.54 3.16
N ILE A 56 0.46 12.65 2.88
CA ILE A 56 1.90 12.97 2.97
C ILE A 56 2.29 14.10 2.03
N LYS A 57 1.82 14.05 0.77
CA LYS A 57 2.10 15.11 -0.21
C LYS A 57 1.48 16.43 0.20
N GLU A 58 0.26 16.42 0.72
CA GLU A 58 -0.45 17.62 1.13
C GLU A 58 0.23 18.29 2.33
N MET A 59 0.72 17.50 3.30
CA MET A 59 1.59 18.00 4.36
C MET A 59 2.90 18.58 3.81
N LEU A 60 3.57 17.87 2.89
CA LEU A 60 4.83 18.36 2.31
C LEU A 60 4.64 19.65 1.51
N ARG A 61 3.49 19.86 0.85
CA ARG A 61 3.15 21.12 0.18
C ARG A 61 3.16 22.34 1.09
N GLN A 62 2.86 22.18 2.38
CA GLN A 62 2.95 23.27 3.34
C GLN A 62 4.40 23.64 3.68
N TYR A 63 5.32 22.68 3.54
CA TYR A 63 6.76 22.86 3.75
C TYR A 63 7.51 23.16 2.44
N ASP A 64 6.86 23.09 1.27
CA ASP A 64 7.50 23.38 -0.04
C ASP A 64 8.15 24.77 -0.06
N ALA A 65 7.53 25.78 0.57
CA ALA A 65 8.10 27.13 0.66
C ALA A 65 9.36 27.22 1.57
N GLU A 66 9.53 26.31 2.53
CA GLU A 66 10.74 26.19 3.37
C GLU A 66 11.82 25.32 2.71
N ILE A 67 11.40 24.32 1.94
CA ILE A 67 12.27 23.46 1.12
C ILE A 67 12.91 24.29 0.00
N GLU A 68 12.12 25.12 -0.68
CA GLU A 68 12.55 25.99 -1.78
C GLU A 68 13.48 27.13 -1.31
N LYS A 69 13.36 27.53 -0.03
CA LYS A 69 14.31 28.45 0.63
C LYS A 69 15.67 27.82 0.96
N GLY A 70 15.89 26.54 0.64
CA GLY A 70 17.20 25.89 0.65
C GLY A 70 17.67 25.36 2.01
N GLN A 71 16.79 25.26 3.02
CA GLN A 71 17.16 24.76 4.36
C GLN A 71 16.85 23.27 4.57
N LEU A 72 15.99 22.64 3.76
CA LEU A 72 15.52 21.27 3.99
C LEU A 72 15.47 20.43 2.71
N ASP A 73 16.09 19.25 2.75
CA ASP A 73 15.99 18.23 1.71
C ASP A 73 14.59 17.61 1.69
N TYR A 74 13.84 17.80 0.59
CA TYR A 74 12.53 17.19 0.36
C TYR A 74 12.54 15.68 0.65
N GLN A 75 13.62 14.99 0.27
CA GLN A 75 13.76 13.55 0.46
C GLN A 75 13.95 13.15 1.93
N ARG A 76 14.57 14.00 2.75
CA ARG A 76 14.68 13.80 4.20
C ARG A 76 13.35 14.03 4.89
N LEU A 77 12.64 15.12 4.56
CA LEU A 77 11.32 15.41 5.10
C LEU A 77 10.31 14.32 4.73
N PHE A 78 10.31 13.86 3.48
CA PHE A 78 9.47 12.75 3.05
C PHE A 78 9.70 11.48 3.90
N ASN A 79 10.97 11.12 4.13
CA ASN A 79 11.32 9.96 4.96
C ASN A 79 10.93 10.15 6.44
N MET A 80 11.12 11.35 6.99
CA MET A 80 10.74 11.65 8.37
C MET A 80 9.22 11.62 8.57
N THR A 81 8.46 12.25 7.68
CA THR A 81 6.98 12.25 7.70
C THR A 81 6.45 10.83 7.52
N LYS A 82 7.02 10.06 6.60
CA LYS A 82 6.68 8.64 6.43
C LYS A 82 6.93 7.84 7.71
N GLN A 83 8.09 8.01 8.36
CA GLN A 83 8.37 7.35 9.65
C GLN A 83 7.45 7.80 10.79
N LYS A 84 7.00 9.06 10.77
CA LYS A 84 6.11 9.60 11.80
C LYS A 84 4.72 8.98 11.66
N ILE A 85 4.20 8.89 10.44
CA ILE A 85 2.89 8.29 10.16
C ILE A 85 2.88 6.78 10.40
N LEU A 86 3.96 6.07 10.04
CA LEU A 86 4.11 4.64 10.35
C LEU A 86 4.02 4.38 11.86
N ARG A 87 4.61 5.28 12.67
CA ARG A 87 4.53 5.22 14.14
C ARG A 87 3.15 5.61 14.67
N GLU A 88 2.51 6.65 14.13
CA GLU A 88 1.21 7.13 14.61
C GLU A 88 0.06 6.17 14.26
N ARG A 89 0.08 5.55 13.08
CA ARG A 89 -0.95 4.59 12.66
C ARG A 89 -0.64 3.13 13.04
N ASN A 90 0.49 2.89 13.70
CA ASN A 90 0.96 1.56 14.12
C ASN A 90 0.94 0.53 12.96
N ILE A 91 1.21 0.99 11.73
CA ILE A 91 1.23 0.17 10.53
C ILE A 91 2.62 -0.43 10.42
N VAL A 92 2.74 -1.74 10.63
CA VAL A 92 3.98 -2.50 10.38
C VAL A 92 3.92 -2.99 8.94
N ILE A 93 4.93 -2.60 8.13
CA ILE A 93 5.12 -3.07 6.75
C ILE A 93 6.27 -4.08 6.73
#